data_AF-A0A2E3RRY1-F1
#
_entry.id   AF-A0A2E3RRY1-F1
#
_cell.length_a   1.000
_cell.length_b   1.000
_cell.length_c   1.000
_cell.angle_alpha   90.00
_cell.angle_beta   90.00
_cell.angle_gamma   90.00
#
_symmetry.space_group_name_H-M   'P 1'
#
loop_
_entity.id
_entity.type
_entity.pdbx_description
1 polymer ?
#
loop_
_entity_poly.entity_id
_entity_poly.type
_entity_poly.pdbx_seq_one_letter_code
_entity_poly.pdbx_strand_id
1 'polypeptide(L)'
;MPKIKTHKGLHKRARITKSGKVRLGRPRSRHRKSNKSGIQVQSYRDRIFAAAGDIKRLKAMVSRPLRSREQAEAAKQQCDSCCDAAAPAKPAKAEAPPEPETKAEPKTKEDTEQ
;
A
#
# COMPACT_ATOMS: atom_id res chain seq x y z
N MET A 1 -16.31 7.38 38.87
CA MET A 1 -15.07 7.53 38.05
C MET A 1 -15.41 8.08 36.67
N PRO A 2 -14.86 9.23 36.26
CA PRO A 2 -15.01 9.72 34.89
C PRO A 2 -14.10 8.93 33.95
N LYS A 3 -14.69 8.12 33.06
CA LYS A 3 -13.96 7.40 32.01
C LYS A 3 -13.82 8.28 30.76
N ILE A 4 -12.64 8.29 30.14
CA ILE A 4 -12.39 9.06 28.91
C ILE A 4 -13.32 8.55 27.81
N LYS A 5 -14.14 9.44 27.24
CA LYS A 5 -15.06 9.13 26.15
C LYS A 5 -14.40 9.43 24.81
N THR A 6 -14.62 8.56 23.83
CA THR A 6 -14.14 8.75 22.47
C THR A 6 -14.85 9.93 21.80
N HIS A 7 -14.09 10.81 21.14
CA HIS A 7 -14.66 11.93 20.39
C HIS A 7 -15.50 11.44 19.19
N LYS A 8 -16.81 11.66 19.24
CA LYS A 8 -17.78 11.13 18.27
C LYS A 8 -17.63 11.75 16.88
N GLY A 9 -17.28 13.04 16.79
CA GLY A 9 -17.07 13.71 15.51
C GLY A 9 -15.89 13.12 14.72
N LEU A 10 -14.83 12.73 15.43
CA LEU A 10 -13.65 12.14 14.80
C LEU A 10 -13.93 10.71 14.36
N HIS A 11 -14.64 9.93 15.16
CA HIS A 11 -15.01 8.56 14.83
C HIS A 11 -15.84 8.44 13.55
N LYS A 12 -16.67 9.45 13.23
CA LYS A 12 -17.44 9.51 11.98
C LYS A 12 -16.57 9.83 10.76
N ARG A 13 -15.52 10.65 10.93
CA ARG A 13 -14.69 11.15 9.81
C ARG A 13 -13.47 10.28 9.54
N ALA A 14 -12.86 9.72 10.57
CA ALA A 14 -11.64 8.93 10.48
C ALA A 14 -11.93 7.46 10.74
N ARG A 15 -11.44 6.59 9.85
CA ARG A 15 -11.53 5.13 10.02
C ARG A 15 -10.16 4.56 10.32
N ILE A 16 -10.09 3.62 11.25
CA ILE A 16 -8.85 2.97 11.66
C ILE A 16 -8.78 1.62 10.95
N THR A 17 -7.67 1.32 10.29
CA THR A 17 -7.42 0.02 9.66
C THR A 17 -6.98 -1.03 10.68
N LYS A 18 -6.99 -2.32 10.28
CA LYS A 18 -6.43 -3.42 11.10
C LYS A 18 -4.99 -3.13 11.56
N SER A 19 -4.19 -2.50 10.70
CA SER A 19 -2.81 -2.10 10.99
C SER A 19 -2.65 -0.87 11.91
N GLY A 20 -3.76 -0.26 12.35
CA GLY A 20 -3.74 0.92 13.20
C GLY A 20 -3.47 2.24 12.48
N LYS A 21 -3.46 2.24 11.13
CA LYS A 21 -3.35 3.46 10.31
C LYS A 21 -4.69 4.19 10.29
N VAL A 22 -4.65 5.52 10.34
CA VAL A 22 -5.84 6.36 10.26
C VAL A 22 -6.09 6.77 8.81
N ARG A 23 -7.26 6.41 8.26
CA ARG A 23 -7.74 6.82 6.93
C ARG A 23 -8.64 8.04 7.05
N LEU A 24 -8.37 9.05 6.24
CA LEU A 24 -9.09 10.32 6.17
C LEU A 24 -9.53 10.60 4.72
N GLY A 25 -10.61 11.37 4.58
CA GLY A 25 -11.01 11.93 3.28
C GLY A 25 -10.26 13.23 2.99
N ARG A 26 -10.03 13.54 1.72
CA ARG A 26 -9.38 14.80 1.34
C ARG A 26 -10.30 16.00 1.55
N PRO A 27 -9.79 17.11 2.10
CA PRO A 27 -10.54 18.36 2.17
C PRO A 27 -10.80 18.92 0.76
N ARG A 28 -11.78 19.83 0.63
CA ARG A 28 -12.10 20.56 -0.62
C ARG A 28 -12.58 19.68 -1.80
N SER A 29 -12.86 18.39 -1.62
CA SER A 29 -13.25 17.50 -2.72
C SER A 29 -14.62 17.83 -3.37
N ARG A 30 -15.59 18.32 -2.58
CA ARG A 30 -16.99 18.43 -3.02
C ARG A 30 -17.30 19.62 -3.94
N HIS A 31 -16.91 20.84 -3.55
CA HIS A 31 -17.37 22.08 -4.20
C HIS A 31 -16.25 22.78 -4.99
N ARG A 32 -16.62 23.74 -5.85
CA ARG A 32 -15.69 24.52 -6.72
C ARG A 32 -14.84 23.62 -7.62
N LYS A 33 -15.49 22.73 -8.41
CA LYS A 33 -14.81 21.85 -9.36
C LYS A 33 -14.46 22.54 -10.69
N SER A 34 -15.18 23.60 -11.05
CA SER A 34 -14.95 24.40 -12.25
C SER A 34 -13.53 24.99 -12.31
N ASN A 35 -13.02 25.49 -11.18
CA ASN A 35 -11.74 26.20 -11.13
C ASN A 35 -10.55 25.25 -10.84
N LYS A 36 -10.77 23.94 -10.91
CA LYS A 36 -9.76 22.93 -10.59
C LYS A 36 -9.41 22.16 -11.86
N SER A 37 -8.14 21.85 -12.04
CA SER A 37 -7.73 20.96 -13.11
C SER A 37 -8.28 19.54 -12.91
N GLY A 38 -8.48 18.80 -14.01
CA GLY A 38 -8.96 17.42 -13.96
C GLY A 38 -8.09 16.52 -13.08
N ILE A 39 -6.75 16.69 -13.18
CA ILE A 39 -5.77 15.96 -12.37
C ILE A 39 -5.97 16.23 -10.87
N GLN A 40 -6.18 17.49 -10.48
CA GLN A 40 -6.48 17.83 -9.09
C GLN A 40 -7.77 17.17 -8.61
N VAL A 41 -8.83 17.18 -9.43
CA VAL A 41 -10.11 16.55 -9.09
C VAL A 41 -9.96 15.04 -8.89
N GLN A 42 -9.17 14.37 -9.73
CA GLN A 42 -8.86 12.94 -9.57
C GLN A 42 -8.12 12.69 -8.25
N SER A 43 -7.11 13.50 -7.94
CA SER A 43 -6.35 13.35 -6.69
C SER A 43 -7.20 13.48 -5.42
N TYR A 44 -8.34 14.19 -5.46
CA TYR A 44 -9.25 14.33 -4.31
C TYR A 44 -10.15 13.11 -4.09
N ARG A 45 -10.19 12.15 -5.02
CA ARG A 45 -10.92 10.90 -4.88
C ARG A 45 -10.20 9.94 -3.95
N ASP A 46 -8.88 10.04 -3.91
CA ASP A 46 -8.04 9.17 -3.10
C ASP A 46 -8.10 9.52 -1.61
N ARG A 47 -8.07 8.48 -0.79
CA ARG A 47 -8.03 8.62 0.67
C ARG A 47 -6.60 8.77 1.15
N ILE A 48 -6.40 9.68 2.09
CA ILE A 48 -5.09 9.94 2.69
C ILE A 48 -4.94 9.23 4.02
N PHE A 49 -3.69 8.97 4.38
CA PHE A 49 -3.32 8.50 5.72
C PHE A 49 -2.82 9.68 6.56
N ALA A 50 -3.01 9.60 7.88
CA ALA A 50 -2.48 10.61 8.79
C ALA A 50 -0.95 10.59 8.83
N ALA A 51 -0.35 11.79 8.84
CA ALA A 51 1.08 11.99 9.01
C ALA A 51 1.52 11.71 10.46
N ALA A 52 2.82 11.53 10.69
CA ALA A 52 3.37 11.22 12.01
C ALA A 52 3.02 12.29 13.07
N GLY A 53 3.05 13.57 12.70
CA GLY A 53 2.81 14.69 13.62
C GLY A 53 1.41 14.72 14.23
N ASP A 54 0.38 14.34 13.47
CA ASP A 54 -1.02 14.43 13.92
C ASP A 54 -1.41 13.30 14.88
N ILE A 55 -0.64 12.21 14.91
CA ILE A 55 -1.03 10.98 15.59
C ILE A 55 -1.08 11.14 17.09
N LYS A 56 -0.20 11.95 17.68
CA LYS A 56 -0.23 12.23 19.12
C LYS A 56 -1.56 12.84 19.54
N ARG A 57 -2.07 13.79 18.75
CA ARG A 57 -3.38 14.45 18.97
C ARG A 57 -4.54 13.47 18.74
N LEU A 58 -4.46 12.67 17.67
CA LEU A 58 -5.49 11.67 17.36
C LEU A 58 -5.60 10.58 18.43
N LYS A 59 -4.49 10.14 19.01
CA LYS A 59 -4.45 9.16 20.12
C LYS A 59 -5.19 9.69 21.35
N ALA A 60 -4.95 10.95 21.72
CA ALA A 60 -5.60 11.58 22.87
C ALA A 60 -7.13 11.64 22.72
N MET A 61 -7.63 11.96 21.52
CA MET A 61 -9.07 12.10 21.27
C MET A 61 -9.83 10.77 21.11
N VAL A 62 -9.18 9.77 20.53
CA VAL A 62 -9.83 8.47 20.22
C VAL A 62 -9.60 7.43 21.32
N SER A 63 -8.65 7.70 22.23
CA SER A 63 -8.25 6.82 23.34
C SER A 63 -7.90 5.40 22.86
N ARG A 64 -7.26 5.28 21.69
CA ARG A 64 -6.80 4.03 21.07
C ARG A 64 -5.35 4.17 20.59
N PRO A 65 -4.56 3.08 20.57
CA PRO A 65 -3.23 3.11 19.98
C PRO A 65 -3.33 3.23 18.45
N LEU A 66 -2.70 4.27 17.90
CA LEU A 66 -2.64 4.56 16.46
C LEU A 66 -1.18 4.51 15.97
N ARG A 67 -0.98 4.12 14.71
CA ARG A 67 0.33 4.10 14.04
C ARG A 67 0.34 5.04 12.84
N SER A 68 1.51 5.58 12.52
CA SER A 68 1.69 6.37 11.29
C SER A 68 1.76 5.46 10.08
N ARG A 69 1.60 6.04 8.88
CA ARG A 69 1.81 5.30 7.65
C ARG A 69 3.21 4.68 7.62
N GLU A 70 4.22 5.50 7.88
CA GLU A 70 5.63 5.12 7.93
C GLU A 70 5.89 4.05 9.00
N GLN A 71 5.39 4.23 10.22
CA GLN A 71 5.58 3.25 11.30
C GLN A 71 4.93 1.90 11.00
N ALA A 72 3.78 1.91 10.32
CA ALA A 72 3.10 0.68 9.94
C ALA A 72 3.76 0.01 8.72
N GLU A 73 4.44 0.76 7.86
CA GLU A 73 5.23 0.23 6.74
C GLU A 73 6.57 -0.29 7.26
N ALA A 74 7.28 0.44 8.11
CA ALA A 74 8.50 0.01 8.78
C ALA A 74 8.27 -1.24 9.64
N ALA A 75 7.15 -1.34 10.37
CA ALA A 75 6.83 -2.54 11.14
C ALA A 75 6.59 -3.78 10.25
N LYS A 76 6.10 -3.58 9.02
CA LYS A 76 5.99 -4.67 8.04
C LYS A 76 7.35 -5.04 7.49
N GLN A 77 8.15 -4.06 7.08
CA GLN A 77 9.51 -4.28 6.60
C GLN A 77 10.38 -4.99 7.64
N GLN A 78 10.25 -4.64 8.92
CA GLN A 78 10.92 -5.33 10.02
C GLN A 78 10.48 -6.79 10.15
N CYS A 79 9.17 -7.05 10.05
CA CYS A 79 8.61 -8.40 10.00
C CYS A 79 9.15 -9.19 8.80
N ASP A 80 9.15 -8.62 7.61
CA ASP A 80 9.61 -9.29 6.39
C ASP A 80 11.13 -9.56 6.48
N SER A 81 11.92 -8.56 6.87
CA SER A 81 13.37 -8.68 7.03
C SER A 81 13.80 -9.70 8.10
N CYS A 82 13.00 -9.90 9.14
CA CYS A 82 13.29 -10.91 10.17
C CYS A 82 12.91 -12.32 9.72
N CYS A 83 11.99 -12.45 8.76
CA CYS A 83 11.65 -13.72 8.12
C CYS A 83 12.65 -14.08 6.99
N ASP A 84 13.13 -13.11 6.22
CA ASP A 84 14.12 -13.34 5.15
C ASP A 84 15.55 -13.56 5.69
N ALA A 85 15.94 -12.90 6.79
CA ALA A 85 17.21 -13.18 7.47
C ALA A 85 17.26 -14.55 8.17
N ALA A 86 16.10 -15.19 8.37
CA ALA A 86 15.98 -16.54 8.91
C ALA A 86 15.93 -17.63 7.83
N ALA A 87 16.08 -17.28 6.54
CA ALA A 87 16.37 -18.25 5.50
C ALA A 87 17.89 -18.45 5.42
N PRO A 88 18.47 -19.49 6.03
CA PRO A 88 19.88 -19.81 5.80
C PRO A 88 20.05 -20.09 4.30
N ALA A 89 21.07 -19.47 3.71
CA ALA A 89 21.53 -19.75 2.36
C ALA A 89 21.58 -21.27 2.15
N LYS A 90 20.72 -21.79 1.27
CA LYS A 90 20.88 -23.15 0.76
C LYS A 90 22.28 -23.20 0.12
N PRO A 91 23.17 -24.12 0.53
CA PRO A 91 24.47 -24.23 -0.10
C PRO A 91 24.26 -24.52 -1.58
N ALA A 92 24.94 -23.73 -2.42
CA ALA A 92 25.03 -23.92 -3.85
C ALA A 92 25.40 -25.38 -4.14
N LYS A 93 24.44 -26.15 -4.66
CA LYS A 93 24.74 -27.43 -5.28
C LYS A 93 25.26 -27.13 -6.67
N ALA A 94 26.52 -27.50 -6.87
CA ALA A 94 27.29 -27.36 -8.08
C ALA A 94 26.54 -27.80 -9.35
N GLU A 95 26.59 -26.91 -10.35
CA GLU A 95 27.09 -27.14 -11.70
C GLU A 95 26.64 -28.42 -12.45
N ALA A 96 25.85 -28.22 -13.51
CA ALA A 96 26.05 -28.89 -14.81
C ALA A 96 25.64 -27.93 -15.94
N PRO A 97 26.49 -27.68 -16.95
CA PRO A 97 26.31 -26.66 -17.99
C PRO A 97 25.27 -27.03 -19.08
N PRO A 98 24.72 -26.04 -19.80
CA PRO A 98 23.80 -26.25 -20.92
C PRO A 98 24.55 -26.51 -22.24
N GLU A 99 23.84 -27.12 -23.20
CA GLU A 99 23.88 -26.97 -24.68
C GLU A 99 23.57 -28.33 -25.37
N PRO A 100 23.08 -28.40 -26.63
CA PRO A 100 22.59 -27.35 -27.52
C PRO A 100 21.22 -27.65 -28.19
N GLU A 101 20.62 -26.58 -28.72
CA GLU A 101 19.43 -26.54 -29.55
C GLU A 101 19.55 -27.37 -30.85
N THR A 102 18.57 -28.22 -31.15
CA THR A 102 18.33 -28.69 -32.52
C THR A 102 17.28 -27.82 -33.20
N LYS A 103 17.78 -26.99 -34.11
CA LYS A 103 17.05 -26.36 -35.21
C LYS A 103 16.20 -27.39 -35.97
N ALA A 104 14.93 -27.06 -36.19
CA ALA A 104 14.18 -27.55 -37.34
C ALA A 104 13.07 -26.54 -37.69
N GLU A 105 13.40 -25.56 -38.54
CA GLU A 105 12.40 -25.09 -39.52
C GLU A 105 12.11 -26.24 -40.48
N PRO A 106 10.88 -26.33 -41.03
CA PRO A 106 10.82 -25.93 -42.43
C PRO A 106 9.59 -25.08 -42.80
N LYS A 107 9.86 -24.22 -43.79
CA LYS A 107 8.92 -23.44 -44.59
C LYS A 107 8.13 -24.32 -45.56
N THR A 108 6.84 -24.01 -45.72
CA THR A 108 6.01 -24.11 -46.95
C THR A 108 4.90 -23.06 -46.75
N LYS A 109 4.84 -21.88 -47.41
CA LYS A 109 4.49 -21.61 -48.82
C LYS A 109 3.51 -22.63 -49.39
N GLU A 110 2.23 -22.26 -49.52
CA GLU A 110 1.31 -22.27 -50.70
C GLU A 110 0.05 -21.49 -50.24
N ASP A 111 -0.28 -20.29 -50.73
CA ASP A 111 -1.03 -20.02 -51.97
C ASP A 111 -2.26 -20.93 -52.13
N THR A 112 -3.50 -20.41 -51.95
CA THR A 112 -4.73 -20.74 -52.72
C THR A 112 -5.91 -19.87 -52.26
N GLU A 113 -6.68 -19.43 -53.25
CA GLU A 113 -7.78 -18.47 -53.31
C GLU A 113 -9.05 -18.84 -52.51
N GLN A 114 -9.75 -17.81 -51.99
CA GLN A 114 -11.17 -17.43 -52.23
C GLN A 114 -11.74 -16.63 -51.06
#